data_AF-A0A1H9UNG7-F1
#
_entry.id   AF-A0A1H9UNG7-F1
#
_cell.length_a   1.000
_cell.length_b   1.000
_cell.length_c   1.000
_cell.angle_alpha   90.00
_cell.angle_beta   90.00
_cell.angle_gamma   90.00
#
_symmetry.space_group_name_H-M   'P 1'
#
loop_
_entity.id
_entity.type
_entity.pdbx_description
1 polymer ?
#
loop_
_entity_poly.entity_id
_entity_poly.type
_entity_poly.pdbx_seq_one_letter_code
_entity_poly.pdbx_strand_id
1 'polypeptide(L)'
;MISYDEPVELDFYKSLAWNKRRLILLIYYWWNKQLESNLLYKIGYVRMFTPPEADLEIIKRDYALIISKIQAGRAHELSETDTMYLGACTKGATAEKSAVPQYYGDKTPARKSAFCFKNSYMTYVLNHYVVGKHLITQF
;
A
#
# COMPACT_ATOMS: atom_id res chain seq x y z
N MET A 1 -7.14 -8.37 -2.02
CA MET A 1 -6.34 -8.80 -0.85
C MET A 1 -5.20 -9.63 -1.42
N ILE A 2 -4.18 -9.94 -0.63
CA ILE A 2 -3.23 -10.99 -1.03
C ILE A 2 -3.98 -12.32 -0.92
N SER A 3 -3.80 -13.20 -1.89
CA SER A 3 -4.42 -14.53 -1.85
C SER A 3 -3.62 -15.48 -0.96
N TYR A 4 -4.34 -16.35 -0.24
CA TYR A 4 -3.77 -17.39 0.64
C TYR A 4 -4.37 -18.77 0.37
N ASP A 5 -5.33 -18.87 -0.55
CA ASP A 5 -6.08 -20.07 -0.91
C ASP A 5 -5.90 -20.47 -2.39
N GLU A 6 -5.32 -19.60 -3.21
CA GLU A 6 -4.97 -19.84 -4.62
C GLU A 6 -3.55 -19.32 -4.91
N PRO A 7 -2.95 -19.71 -6.06
CA PRO A 7 -1.67 -19.16 -6.49
C PRO A 7 -1.67 -17.64 -6.61
N VAL A 8 -0.55 -17.00 -6.29
CA VAL A 8 -0.39 -15.56 -6.45
C VAL A 8 -0.01 -15.20 -7.90
N GLU A 9 -0.52 -14.07 -8.40
CA GLU A 9 -0.16 -13.54 -9.71
C GLU A 9 1.30 -13.02 -9.69
N LEU A 10 2.12 -13.46 -10.64
CA LEU A 10 3.54 -13.10 -10.70
C LEU A 10 3.77 -11.84 -11.55
N ASP A 11 2.94 -11.65 -12.58
CA ASP A 11 2.99 -10.47 -13.42
C ASP A 11 2.36 -9.29 -12.68
N PHE A 12 3.20 -8.33 -12.30
CA PHE A 12 2.77 -7.11 -11.62
C PHE A 12 1.61 -6.41 -12.36
N TYR A 13 1.63 -6.35 -13.69
CA TYR A 13 0.63 -5.64 -14.47
C TYR A 13 -0.71 -6.38 -14.58
N LYS A 14 -0.74 -7.69 -14.31
CA LYS A 14 -1.98 -8.46 -14.20
C LYS A 14 -2.50 -8.52 -12.76
N SER A 15 -1.66 -8.18 -11.79
CA SER A 15 -1.98 -8.28 -10.39
C SER A 15 -3.15 -7.38 -9.96
N LEU A 16 -3.86 -7.82 -8.92
CA LEU A 16 -4.81 -6.97 -8.18
C LEU A 16 -4.13 -5.75 -7.55
N ALA A 17 -2.81 -5.79 -7.34
CA ALA A 17 -2.07 -4.68 -6.77
C ALA A 17 -2.04 -3.49 -7.72
N TRP A 18 -1.76 -3.76 -9.00
CA TRP A 18 -1.73 -2.76 -10.08
C TRP A 18 -3.12 -2.34 -10.53
N ASN A 19 -4.01 -3.30 -10.80
CA ASN A 19 -5.32 -3.01 -11.36
C ASN A 19 -6.15 -2.02 -10.52
N LYS A 20 -5.97 -2.06 -9.19
CA LYS A 20 -6.65 -1.16 -8.25
C LYS A 20 -5.98 0.20 -8.05
N ARG A 21 -4.73 0.36 -8.50
CA ARG A 21 -3.88 1.52 -8.16
C ARG A 21 -3.23 2.20 -9.36
N ARG A 22 -3.53 1.74 -10.58
CA ARG A 22 -3.08 2.36 -11.82
C ARG A 22 -3.63 3.77 -12.05
N LEU A 23 -4.77 4.11 -11.46
CA LEU A 23 -5.39 5.44 -11.52
C LEU A 23 -6.23 5.66 -10.26
N ILE A 24 -5.90 6.67 -9.46
CA ILE A 24 -6.49 6.92 -8.14
C ILE A 24 -6.87 8.40 -8.03
N LEU A 25 -8.11 8.69 -7.60
CA LEU A 25 -8.48 10.01 -7.12
C LEU A 25 -8.02 10.18 -5.67
N LEU A 26 -6.97 10.95 -5.44
CA LEU A 26 -6.48 11.28 -4.11
C LEU A 26 -7.21 12.51 -3.57
N ILE A 27 -7.78 12.39 -2.38
CA ILE A 27 -8.43 13.47 -1.64
C ILE A 27 -7.69 13.62 -0.31
N TYR A 28 -6.90 14.68 -0.19
CA TYR A 28 -6.15 14.99 1.03
C TYR A 28 -6.96 15.95 1.90
N TYR A 29 -7.27 15.53 3.11
CA TYR A 29 -7.93 16.35 4.11
C TYR A 29 -6.99 16.63 5.30
N TRP A 30 -7.21 17.77 5.95
CA TRP A 30 -6.49 18.12 7.16
C TRP A 30 -7.17 17.47 8.37
N TRP A 31 -6.47 16.51 8.97
CA TRP A 31 -6.93 15.89 10.20
C TRP A 31 -6.69 16.81 11.40
N ASN A 32 -7.78 17.16 12.11
CA ASN A 32 -7.70 18.00 13.30
C ASN A 32 -8.58 17.43 14.42
N LYS A 33 -7.95 16.93 15.49
CA LYS A 33 -8.62 16.37 16.68
C LYS A 33 -9.44 17.40 17.48
N GLN A 34 -9.23 18.70 17.27
CA GLN A 34 -9.98 19.75 17.96
C GLN A 34 -11.37 20.00 17.38
N LEU A 35 -11.64 19.51 16.16
CA LEU A 35 -12.95 19.62 15.54
C LEU A 35 -13.89 18.54 16.10
N GLU A 36 -15.13 18.94 16.37
CA GLU A 36 -16.16 18.07 16.96
C GLU A 36 -16.56 16.89 16.04
N SER A 37 -16.33 17.02 14.73
CA SER A 37 -16.67 16.01 13.74
C SER A 37 -15.66 15.97 12.60
N ASN A 38 -15.41 14.76 12.08
CA ASN A 38 -14.57 14.56 10.88
C ASN A 38 -15.19 15.15 9.61
N LEU A 39 -16.50 15.41 9.59
CA LEU A 39 -17.18 16.08 8.49
C LEU A 39 -16.72 17.54 8.32
N LEU A 40 -16.10 18.12 9.36
CA LEU A 40 -15.55 19.47 9.34
C LEU A 40 -14.09 19.50 8.85
N TYR A 41 -13.49 18.35 8.52
CA TYR A 41 -12.13 18.31 8.02
C TYR A 41 -12.03 19.00 6.67
N LYS A 42 -11.17 20.02 6.59
CA LYS A 42 -10.92 20.75 5.36
C LYS A 42 -10.22 19.86 4.35
N ILE A 43 -10.81 19.68 3.18
CA ILE A 43 -10.12 19.10 2.02
C ILE A 43 -9.13 20.15 1.52
N GLY A 44 -7.84 19.82 1.57
CA GLY A 44 -6.76 20.70 1.10
C GLY A 44 -6.46 20.51 -0.37
N TYR A 45 -6.44 19.25 -0.84
CA TYR A 45 -6.08 18.91 -2.21
C TYR A 45 -6.92 17.77 -2.76
N VAL A 46 -7.24 17.85 -4.04
CA VAL A 46 -7.87 16.77 -4.81
C VAL A 46 -7.09 16.61 -6.10
N ARG A 47 -6.59 15.40 -6.38
CA ARG A 47 -5.77 15.14 -7.57
C ARG A 47 -5.94 13.73 -8.09
N MET A 48 -6.09 13.60 -9.40
CA MET A 48 -5.95 12.31 -10.07
C MET A 48 -4.46 11.93 -10.11
N PHE A 49 -4.15 10.70 -9.68
CA PHE A 49 -2.79 10.21 -9.55
C PHE A 49 -2.62 8.83 -10.19
N THR A 50 -1.58 8.72 -10.99
CA THR A 50 -1.01 7.47 -11.49
C THR A 50 0.47 7.50 -11.09
N PRO A 51 1.00 6.43 -10.48
CA PRO A 51 2.43 6.38 -10.15
C PRO A 51 3.27 6.59 -11.42
N PRO A 52 4.23 7.53 -11.42
CA PRO A 52 5.13 7.74 -12.56
C PRO A 52 6.08 6.55 -12.72
N GLU A 53 6.69 6.41 -13.91
CA GLU A 53 7.52 5.24 -14.24
C GLU A 53 8.67 5.02 -13.24
N ALA A 54 9.31 6.09 -12.76
CA ALA A 54 10.38 5.99 -11.76
C ALA A 54 9.89 5.33 -10.45
N ASP A 55 8.67 5.66 -10.01
CA ASP A 55 8.08 5.06 -8.81
C ASP A 55 7.58 3.63 -9.09
N LEU A 56 7.11 3.36 -10.32
CA LEU A 56 6.69 2.03 -10.74
C LEU A 56 7.84 1.02 -10.67
N GLU A 57 9.07 1.42 -11.01
CA GLU A 57 10.23 0.53 -10.87
C GLU A 57 10.44 0.06 -9.43
N ILE A 58 10.24 0.94 -8.45
CA ILE A 58 10.35 0.60 -7.03
C ILE A 58 9.16 -0.27 -6.60
N ILE A 59 7.94 0.10 -7.02
CA ILE A 59 6.73 -0.66 -6.71
C ILE A 59 6.79 -2.10 -7.27
N LYS A 60 7.33 -2.29 -8.48
CA LYS A 60 7.53 -3.61 -9.09
C LYS A 60 8.52 -4.47 -8.28
N ARG A 61 9.63 -3.87 -7.82
CA ARG A 61 10.63 -4.56 -6.98
C ARG A 61 10.04 -4.98 -5.64
N ASP A 62 9.32 -4.08 -4.98
CA ASP A 62 8.62 -4.38 -3.73
C ASP A 62 7.59 -5.50 -3.91
N TYR A 63 6.81 -5.43 -5.00
CA TYR A 63 5.85 -6.47 -5.35
C TYR A 63 6.53 -7.83 -5.51
N ALA A 64 7.60 -7.90 -6.30
CA ALA A 64 8.34 -9.14 -6.53
C ALA A 64 8.90 -9.72 -5.22
N LEU A 65 9.40 -8.88 -4.31
CA LEU A 65 9.89 -9.31 -3.00
C LEU A 65 8.78 -9.92 -2.14
N ILE A 66 7.62 -9.26 -2.07
CA ILE A 66 6.45 -9.76 -1.35
C ILE A 66 6.01 -11.12 -1.93
N ILE A 67 5.89 -11.20 -3.26
CA ILE A 67 5.47 -12.43 -3.96
C ILE A 67 6.47 -13.56 -3.72
N SER A 68 7.78 -13.29 -3.79
CA SER A 68 8.83 -14.28 -3.54
C SER A 68 8.75 -14.86 -2.11
N LYS A 69 8.54 -14.01 -1.08
CA LYS A 69 8.33 -14.49 0.29
C LYS A 69 7.08 -15.36 0.42
N ILE A 70 5.98 -14.99 -0.24
CA ILE A 70 4.74 -15.78 -0.21
C ILE A 70 4.95 -17.14 -0.89
N GLN A 71 5.57 -17.18 -2.07
CA GLN A 71 5.85 -18.43 -2.78
C GLN A 71 6.78 -19.35 -1.99
N ALA A 72 7.67 -18.79 -1.18
CA ALA A 72 8.54 -19.56 -0.28
C ALA A 72 7.80 -20.10 0.96
N GLY A 73 6.48 -19.88 1.12
CA GLY A 73 5.72 -20.27 2.31
C GLY A 73 6.02 -19.40 3.55
N ARG A 74 6.60 -18.21 3.35
CA ARG A 74 7.05 -17.30 4.40
C ARG A 74 6.21 -16.02 4.48
N ALA A 75 4.93 -16.09 4.15
CA ALA A 75 4.03 -14.94 4.22
C ALA A 75 3.83 -14.42 5.66
N HIS A 76 4.03 -15.26 6.68
CA HIS A 76 4.02 -14.86 8.08
C HIS A 76 5.25 -14.02 8.49
N GLU A 77 6.30 -14.01 7.67
CA GLU A 77 7.53 -13.20 7.85
C GLU A 77 7.48 -11.88 7.05
N LEU A 78 6.36 -11.55 6.42
CA LEU A 78 6.20 -10.27 5.72
C LEU A 78 6.25 -9.12 6.73
N SER A 79 7.20 -8.21 6.52
CA SER A 79 7.38 -7.00 7.31
C SER A 79 7.25 -5.77 6.43
N GLU A 80 6.68 -4.70 6.97
CA GLU A 80 6.68 -3.40 6.30
C GLU A 80 8.11 -2.88 6.06
N THR A 81 9.12 -3.34 6.80
CA THR A 81 10.52 -2.94 6.58
C THR A 81 11.16 -3.57 5.36
N ASP A 82 10.56 -4.61 4.78
CA ASP A 82 11.12 -5.33 3.63
C ASP A 82 11.09 -4.48 2.34
N THR A 83 10.17 -3.53 2.26
CA THR A 83 9.83 -2.82 1.02
C THR A 83 9.89 -1.30 1.17
N MET A 84 9.93 -0.57 0.05
CA MET A 84 10.11 0.89 0.06
C MET A 84 8.79 1.67 -0.12
N TYR A 85 8.02 1.38 -1.16
CA TYR A 85 6.79 2.08 -1.54
C TYR A 85 5.53 1.22 -1.39
N LEU A 86 5.61 -0.08 -1.69
CA LEU A 86 4.49 -1.02 -1.61
C LEU A 86 4.66 -1.96 -0.40
N GLY A 87 3.74 -1.89 0.55
CA GLY A 87 3.70 -2.75 1.73
C GLY A 87 2.63 -3.85 1.65
N ALA A 88 2.55 -4.64 2.72
CA ALA A 88 1.55 -5.69 2.92
C ALA A 88 0.95 -5.54 4.34
N CYS A 89 -0.11 -4.75 4.45
CA CYS A 89 -0.73 -4.47 5.74
C CYS A 89 -1.73 -5.56 6.16
N THR A 90 -1.73 -5.89 7.46
CA THR A 90 -2.65 -6.88 8.03
C THR A 90 -4.10 -6.39 7.93
N LYS A 91 -5.00 -7.30 7.57
CA LYS A 91 -6.44 -7.06 7.49
C LYS A 91 -7.18 -8.00 8.43
N GLY A 92 -7.65 -7.45 9.54
CA GLY A 92 -8.46 -8.13 10.55
C GLY A 92 -8.39 -7.40 11.88
N ALA A 93 -9.44 -7.51 12.70
CA ALA A 93 -9.52 -6.78 13.96
C ALA A 93 -8.52 -7.27 15.01
N THR A 94 -8.13 -8.56 14.95
CA THR A 94 -7.16 -9.18 15.87
C THR A 94 -6.22 -10.12 15.12
N ALA A 95 -5.09 -10.44 15.75
CA ALA A 95 -4.13 -11.42 15.21
C ALA A 95 -4.78 -12.80 14.98
N GLU A 96 -5.59 -13.26 15.94
CA GLU A 96 -6.31 -14.53 15.84
C GLU A 96 -7.33 -14.54 14.69
N LYS A 97 -8.15 -13.49 14.57
CA LYS A 97 -9.17 -13.39 13.51
C LYS A 97 -8.59 -13.17 12.11
N SER A 98 -7.30 -12.82 12.02
CA SER A 98 -6.60 -12.64 10.75
C SER A 98 -5.72 -13.83 10.39
N ALA A 99 -5.53 -14.82 11.27
CA ALA A 99 -4.74 -16.00 10.96
C ALA A 99 -5.42 -16.86 9.88
N VAL A 100 -4.68 -17.20 8.83
CA VAL A 100 -5.10 -18.12 7.77
C VAL A 100 -3.96 -19.06 7.38
N PRO A 101 -4.28 -20.29 6.98
CA PRO A 101 -3.27 -21.15 6.37
C PRO A 101 -2.75 -20.50 5.09
N GLN A 102 -1.45 -20.66 4.84
CA GLN A 102 -0.84 -20.22 3.58
C GLN A 102 -1.16 -21.21 2.45
N TYR A 103 -1.20 -20.73 1.21
CA TYR A 103 -1.32 -21.62 0.05
C TYR A 103 -0.04 -22.43 -0.16
N TYR A 104 1.11 -21.76 -0.13
CA TYR A 104 2.44 -22.33 -0.30
C TYR A 104 3.05 -22.79 1.03
N GLY A 105 4.02 -23.71 0.95
CA GLY A 105 4.72 -24.25 2.12
C GLY A 105 3.90 -25.28 2.90
N ASP A 106 4.22 -25.41 4.18
CA ASP A 106 3.66 -26.39 5.13
C ASP A 106 2.34 -25.95 5.77
N LYS A 107 1.65 -24.97 5.16
CA LYS A 107 0.42 -24.36 5.68
C LYS A 107 0.59 -23.59 7.00
N THR A 108 1.82 -23.23 7.41
CA THR A 108 2.07 -22.36 8.57
C THR A 108 1.15 -21.13 8.52
N PRO A 109 0.38 -20.83 9.59
CA PRO A 109 -0.56 -19.71 9.58
C PRO A 109 0.14 -18.36 9.38
N ALA A 110 -0.42 -17.52 8.50
CA ALA A 110 -0.02 -16.14 8.30
C ALA A 110 -1.19 -15.20 8.57
N ARG A 111 -0.90 -13.94 8.88
CA ARG A 111 -1.97 -12.93 8.98
C ARG A 111 -2.44 -12.56 7.58
N LYS A 112 -3.76 -12.53 7.36
CA LYS A 112 -4.38 -11.99 6.14
C LYS A 112 -3.85 -10.59 5.91
N SER A 113 -3.30 -10.34 4.73
CA SER A 113 -2.79 -9.02 4.35
C SER A 113 -3.37 -8.50 3.04
N ALA A 114 -3.21 -7.20 2.84
CA ALA A 114 -3.50 -6.54 1.58
C ALA A 114 -2.32 -5.66 1.19
N PHE A 115 -2.04 -5.59 -0.11
CA PHE A 115 -1.11 -4.59 -0.61
C PHE A 115 -1.55 -3.19 -0.18
N CYS A 116 -0.61 -2.33 0.19
CA CYS A 116 -0.85 -0.92 0.50
C CYS A 116 0.28 -0.05 -0.04
N PHE A 117 0.00 1.21 -0.34
CA PHE A 117 1.07 2.19 -0.44
C PHE A 117 1.49 2.62 0.95
N LYS A 118 2.80 2.66 1.18
CA LYS A 118 3.36 3.03 2.48
C LYS A 118 3.09 4.50 2.76
N ASN A 119 2.91 4.84 4.05
CA ASN A 119 2.69 6.22 4.47
C ASN A 119 3.81 7.15 3.99
N SER A 120 5.08 6.69 4.08
CA SER A 120 6.24 7.42 3.57
C SER A 120 6.10 7.77 2.09
N TYR A 121 5.64 6.82 1.27
CA TYR A 121 5.39 7.04 -0.15
C TYR A 121 4.22 7.99 -0.37
N MET A 122 3.11 7.88 0.37
CA MET A 122 1.99 8.82 0.26
C MET A 122 2.34 10.24 0.69
N THR A 123 3.23 10.41 1.66
CA THR A 123 3.81 11.71 2.03
C THR A 123 4.69 12.26 0.89
N TYR A 124 5.53 11.42 0.28
CA TYR A 124 6.31 11.81 -0.90
C TYR A 124 5.41 12.25 -2.06
N VAL A 125 4.37 11.46 -2.37
CA VAL A 125 3.38 11.79 -3.41
C VAL A 125 2.71 13.14 -3.13
N LEU A 126 2.27 13.37 -1.89
CA LEU A 126 1.69 14.66 -1.50
C LEU A 126 2.67 15.81 -1.76
N ASN A 127 3.90 15.71 -1.25
CA ASN A 127 4.85 16.81 -1.30
C ASN A 127 5.37 17.10 -2.72
N HIS A 128 5.62 16.07 -3.51
CA HIS A 128 6.29 16.21 -4.81
C HIS A 128 5.31 16.25 -5.99
N TYR A 129 4.21 15.51 -5.89
CA TYR A 129 3.26 15.36 -7.00
C TYR A 129 1.91 15.99 -6.76
N VAL A 130 1.59 16.50 -5.56
CA VAL A 130 0.30 17.16 -5.32
C VAL A 130 0.52 18.63 -4.99
N VAL A 131 1.36 18.91 -3.99
CA VAL A 131 1.69 20.27 -3.53
C VAL A 131 2.83 20.91 -4.35
N GLY A 132 3.68 20.09 -4.95
CA GLY A 132 4.99 20.45 -5.55
C GLY A 132 5.15 21.89 -6.09
N LYS A 133 6.20 22.58 -5.60
CA LYS A 133 6.69 23.94 -5.95
C LYS A 133 5.84 25.17 -5.57
N HIS A 134 4.80 25.07 -4.73
CA HIS A 134 4.19 26.28 -4.16
C HIS A 134 4.95 26.88 -2.94
N LEU A 135 6.11 26.32 -2.55
CA LEU A 135 6.92 26.79 -1.41
C LEU A 135 8.19 27.58 -1.79
N ILE A 136 8.29 28.09 -3.02
CA ILE A 136 9.38 29.01 -3.44
C ILE A 136 8.78 30.28 -4.07
N THR A 137 7.89 30.96 -3.36
CA THR A 137 7.52 32.37 -3.61
C THR A 137 6.73 32.84 -2.41
N GLN A 138 7.44 33.20 -1.33
CA GLN A 138 7.03 34.13 -0.28
C GLN A 138 8.07 34.06 0.86
N PHE A 139 9.24 34.64 0.61
CA PHE A 139 10.08 35.30 1.60
C PHE A 139 10.62 36.57 0.95
#